data_AF-A0A034WV77-F1
#
_entry.id   AF-A0A034WV77-F1
#
_cell.length_a   1.000
_cell.length_b   1.000
_cell.length_c   1.000
_cell.angle_alpha   90.00
_cell.angle_beta   90.00
_cell.angle_gamma   90.00
#
_symmetry.space_group_name_H-M   'P 1'
#
loop_
_entity.id
_entity.type
_entity.pdbx_description
1 polymer ?
#
loop_
_entity_poly.entity_id
_entity_poly.type
_entity_poly.pdbx_seq_one_letter_code
_entity_poly.pdbx_strand_id
1 'polypeptide(L)'
;NMAKKRKKLVPIVETIKLCGRQELSLGGTCDFGCIKFNESEPDINDGNFRAILRMRHKCGDIDLKQHDETLQLNATYYSPTIQNELISVCGEIIQKQLVTAINNAKS
;
A
#
# COMPACT_ATOMS: atom_id res chain seq x y z
N ASN A 1 -19.65 -1.59 -7.75
CA ASN A 1 -20.08 -1.46 -6.34
C ASN A 1 -18.99 -0.74 -5.54
N MET A 2 -19.24 0.51 -5.10
CA MET A 2 -18.22 1.40 -4.49
C MET A 2 -17.64 0.87 -3.17
N ALA A 3 -18.44 0.17 -2.37
CA ALA A 3 -17.99 -0.42 -1.11
C ALA A 3 -16.89 -1.48 -1.31
N LYS A 4 -16.98 -2.29 -2.37
CA LYS A 4 -15.95 -3.29 -2.71
C LYS A 4 -14.62 -2.65 -3.12
N LYS A 5 -14.64 -1.46 -3.75
CA LYS A 5 -13.42 -0.74 -4.12
C LYS A 5 -12.69 -0.16 -2.90
N ARG A 6 -13.43 0.28 -1.88
CA ARG A 6 -12.85 0.84 -0.64
C ARG A 6 -12.16 -0.23 0.22
N LYS A 7 -12.74 -1.44 0.32
CA LYS A 7 -12.11 -2.56 1.04
C LYS A 7 -10.74 -2.94 0.46
N LYS A 8 -10.61 -2.87 -0.87
CA LYS A 8 -9.36 -3.14 -1.58
C LYS A 8 -8.22 -2.17 -1.26
N LEU A 9 -8.51 -0.94 -0.81
CA LEU A 9 -7.49 0.05 -0.45
C LEU A 9 -6.92 -0.18 0.96
N VAL A 10 -7.64 -0.90 1.82
CA VAL A 10 -7.22 -1.13 3.22
C VAL A 10 -5.85 -1.79 3.30
N PRO A 11 -5.58 -2.96 2.67
CA PRO A 11 -4.27 -3.61 2.79
C PRO A 11 -3.13 -2.74 2.23
N ILE A 12 -3.41 -1.92 1.21
CA ILE A 12 -2.44 -1.00 0.60
C ILE A 12 -2.06 0.11 1.59
N VAL A 13 -3.06 0.83 2.11
CA VAL A 13 -2.85 1.94 3.06
C VAL A 13 -2.21 1.45 4.36
N GLU A 14 -2.63 0.29 4.87
CA GLU A 14 -2.01 -0.31 6.05
C GLU A 14 -0.54 -0.65 5.83
N THR A 15 -0.19 -1.15 4.64
CA THR A 15 1.20 -1.44 4.29
C THR A 15 2.03 -0.15 4.21
N ILE A 16 1.49 0.93 3.62
CA ILE A 16 2.17 2.24 3.59
C ILE A 16 2.41 2.76 5.02
N LYS A 17 1.39 2.70 5.88
CA LYS A 17 1.50 3.11 7.29
C LYS A 17 2.51 2.27 8.05
N LEU A 18 2.55 0.96 7.81
CA LEU A 18 3.51 0.05 8.42
C LEU A 18 4.94 0.44 8.02
N CYS A 19 5.19 0.61 6.72
CA CYS A 19 6.51 1.01 6.23
C CYS A 19 6.94 2.37 6.83
N GLY A 20 6.06 3.37 6.82
CA GLY A 20 6.35 4.68 7.40
C GLY A 20 6.62 4.62 8.91
N ARG A 21 5.88 3.80 9.68
CA ARG A 21 6.07 3.69 11.13
C ARG A 21 7.29 2.88 11.55
N GLN A 22 7.77 1.99 10.69
CA GLN A 22 8.93 1.12 10.96
C GLN A 22 10.19 1.59 10.22
N GLU A 23 10.15 2.78 9.60
CA GLU A 23 11.26 3.33 8.82
C GLU A 23 11.73 2.42 7.67
N LEU A 24 10.80 1.65 7.11
CA LEU A 24 11.07 0.78 5.97
C LEU A 24 10.90 1.56 4.67
N SER A 25 11.87 1.44 3.77
CA SER A 25 11.73 1.98 2.42
C SER A 25 10.55 1.32 1.71
N LEU A 26 9.69 2.11 1.06
CA LEU A 26 8.56 1.55 0.31
C LEU A 26 9.05 0.82 -0.95
N GLY A 27 9.89 1.49 -1.73
CA GLY A 27 10.45 0.98 -2.99
C GLY A 27 11.74 0.18 -2.83
N GLY A 28 12.11 -0.49 -3.94
CA GLY A 28 13.34 -1.24 -4.12
C GLY A 28 13.99 -0.90 -5.47
N THR A 29 14.93 -1.71 -5.92
CA THR A 29 15.65 -1.52 -7.19
C THR A 29 14.72 -1.61 -8.42
N CYS A 30 13.67 -2.42 -8.35
CA CYS A 30 12.74 -2.66 -9.46
C CYS A 30 11.28 -2.67 -8.97
N ASP A 31 10.72 -1.51 -8.64
CA ASP A 31 9.39 -1.37 -8.01
C ASP A 31 8.22 -1.17 -9.00
N PHE A 32 8.49 -1.27 -10.30
CA PHE A 32 7.51 -1.07 -11.37
C PHE A 32 6.78 -2.35 -11.81
N GLY A 33 5.70 -2.18 -12.59
CA GLY A 33 4.93 -3.29 -13.15
C GLY A 33 4.01 -4.00 -12.16
N CYS A 34 3.39 -5.10 -12.59
CA CYS A 34 2.40 -5.84 -11.81
C CYS A 34 3.04 -6.62 -10.65
N ILE A 35 2.35 -6.71 -9.51
CA ILE A 35 2.76 -7.58 -8.40
C ILE A 35 2.31 -9.01 -8.73
N LYS A 36 3.28 -9.94 -8.79
CA LYS A 36 3.04 -11.36 -9.00
C LYS A 36 2.78 -12.05 -7.67
N PHE A 37 1.52 -12.17 -7.28
CA PHE A 37 1.11 -12.70 -5.97
C PHE A 37 1.26 -14.22 -5.83
N ASN A 38 1.12 -14.96 -6.93
CA ASN A 38 1.14 -16.43 -6.96
C ASN A 38 2.48 -17.01 -7.47
N GLU A 39 3.51 -16.18 -7.60
CA GLU A 39 4.85 -16.59 -8.04
C GLU A 39 5.85 -16.58 -6.86
N SER A 40 7.06 -17.10 -7.09
CA SER A 40 8.18 -16.95 -6.15
C SER A 40 8.54 -15.48 -5.94
N GLU A 41 9.25 -15.19 -4.85
CA GLU A 41 9.82 -13.85 -4.66
C GLU A 41 10.76 -13.50 -5.82
N PRO A 42 10.82 -12.21 -6.23
CA PRO A 42 11.69 -11.79 -7.32
C PRO A 42 13.16 -11.87 -6.93
N ASP A 43 14.03 -12.20 -7.89
CA ASP A 43 15.49 -12.23 -7.68
C ASP A 43 16.07 -10.83 -7.41
N ILE A 44 15.43 -9.79 -7.96
CA ILE A 44 15.78 -8.39 -7.75
C ILE A 44 14.80 -7.79 -6.74
N ASN A 45 15.33 -7.08 -5.75
CA ASN A 45 14.53 -6.40 -4.74
C ASN A 45 13.56 -5.39 -5.39
N ASP A 46 12.26 -5.63 -5.27
CA ASP A 46 11.19 -4.74 -5.74
C ASP A 46 10.58 -3.86 -4.63
N GLY A 47 11.09 -3.95 -3.39
CA GLY A 47 10.75 -3.05 -2.29
C GLY A 47 9.84 -3.68 -1.23
N ASN A 48 9.91 -3.14 -0.02
CA ASN A 48 9.20 -3.70 1.13
C ASN A 48 7.68 -3.63 0.95
N PHE A 49 7.16 -2.59 0.28
CA PHE A 49 5.74 -2.48 0.00
C PHE A 49 5.21 -3.70 -0.77
N ARG A 50 5.91 -4.09 -1.84
CA ARG A 50 5.50 -5.21 -2.71
C ARG A 50 5.71 -6.56 -2.02
N ALA A 51 6.81 -6.72 -1.30
CA ALA A 51 7.08 -7.91 -0.49
C ALA A 51 6.03 -8.15 0.60
N ILE A 52 5.63 -7.11 1.34
CA ILE A 52 4.61 -7.21 2.40
C ILE A 52 3.25 -7.55 1.80
N LEU A 53 2.88 -6.97 0.66
CA LEU A 53 1.63 -7.32 -0.02
C LEU A 53 1.64 -8.81 -0.46
N ARG A 54 2.74 -9.32 -1.01
CA ARG A 54 2.87 -10.76 -1.32
C ARG A 54 2.74 -11.62 -0.07
N MET A 55 3.35 -11.23 1.05
CA MET A 55 3.22 -11.94 2.32
C MET A 55 1.76 -11.95 2.82
N ARG A 56 1.06 -10.81 2.81
CA ARG A 56 -0.36 -10.72 3.20
C ARG A 56 -1.24 -11.63 2.36
N HIS A 57 -0.99 -11.69 1.05
CA HIS A 57 -1.69 -12.60 0.13
C HIS A 57 -1.44 -14.06 0.51
N LYS A 58 -0.18 -14.45 0.71
CA LYS A 58 0.20 -15.82 1.16
C LYS A 58 -0.47 -16.19 2.49
N CYS A 59 -0.60 -15.24 3.43
CA CYS A 59 -1.26 -15.43 4.71
C CYS A 59 -2.79 -15.45 4.67
N GLY A 60 -3.41 -15.30 3.50
CA GLY A 60 -4.87 -15.44 3.38
C GLY A 60 -5.68 -14.15 3.51
N ASP A 61 -5.07 -12.97 3.34
CA ASP A 61 -5.79 -11.70 3.33
C ASP A 61 -6.88 -11.71 2.23
N ILE A 62 -8.15 -11.87 2.62
CA ILE A 62 -9.29 -12.07 1.72
C ILE A 62 -9.57 -10.81 0.90
N ASP A 63 -9.39 -9.63 1.50
CA ASP A 63 -9.61 -8.35 0.83
C ASP A 63 -8.54 -8.12 -0.26
N LEU A 64 -7.33 -8.63 -0.04
CA LEU A 64 -6.27 -8.67 -1.04
C LEU A 64 -6.45 -9.82 -2.06
N LYS A 65 -6.91 -11.01 -1.66
CA LYS A 65 -7.13 -12.16 -2.56
C LYS A 65 -8.27 -11.92 -3.56
N GLN A 66 -9.38 -11.33 -3.13
CA GLN A 66 -10.49 -10.94 -4.03
C GLN A 66 -10.08 -9.87 -5.06
N HIS A 67 -8.92 -9.24 -4.87
CA HIS A 67 -8.31 -8.34 -5.85
C HIS A 67 -7.74 -9.10 -7.07
N ASP A 68 -7.19 -10.30 -6.86
CA ASP A 68 -6.50 -11.13 -7.86
C ASP A 68 -7.48 -11.75 -8.87
N GLU A 69 -8.64 -12.22 -8.41
CA GLU A 69 -9.58 -13.00 -9.23
C GLU A 69 -10.50 -12.15 -10.12
N THR A 70 -10.61 -10.83 -9.88
CA THR A 70 -11.66 -9.99 -10.51
C THR A 70 -11.18 -8.97 -11.53
N LEU A 71 -9.88 -8.68 -11.57
CA LEU A 71 -9.32 -7.67 -12.47
C LEU A 71 -7.97 -8.18 -12.93
N GLN A 72 -7.78 -8.30 -14.25
CA GLN A 72 -6.44 -8.25 -14.82
C GLN A 72 -5.72 -7.09 -14.13
N LEU A 73 -4.65 -7.39 -13.40
CA LEU A 73 -3.85 -6.51 -12.54
C LEU A 73 -3.12 -5.39 -13.33
N ASN A 74 -3.75 -4.90 -14.39
CA ASN A 74 -3.28 -3.79 -15.20
C ASN A 74 -3.53 -2.47 -14.43
N ALA A 75 -2.48 -2.08 -13.71
CA ALA A 75 -1.94 -0.72 -13.75
C ALA A 75 -2.50 0.39 -12.86
N THR A 76 -3.59 0.24 -12.07
CA THR A 76 -4.06 1.42 -11.30
C THR A 76 -3.28 1.64 -10.01
N TYR A 77 -3.50 0.88 -8.93
CA TYR A 77 -2.96 1.23 -7.60
C TYR A 77 -1.46 0.96 -7.37
N TYR A 78 -0.85 0.11 -8.18
CA TYR A 78 0.56 -0.26 -8.05
C TYR A 78 1.46 0.53 -8.99
N SER A 79 0.91 1.38 -9.85
CA SER A 79 1.75 2.27 -10.65
C SER A 79 2.52 3.21 -9.72
N PRO A 80 3.76 3.58 -10.07
CA PRO A 80 4.52 4.57 -9.30
C PRO A 80 3.72 5.85 -9.04
N THR A 81 2.92 6.29 -10.01
CA THR A 81 2.04 7.47 -9.89
C THR A 81 1.02 7.31 -8.77
N ILE A 82 0.22 6.25 -8.77
CA ILE A 82 -0.82 6.07 -7.74
C ILE A 82 -0.20 5.74 -6.38
N GLN A 83 0.93 5.03 -6.33
CA GLN A 83 1.67 4.84 -5.08
C GLN A 83 2.10 6.19 -4.48
N ASN A 84 2.68 7.08 -5.29
CA ASN A 84 3.07 8.42 -4.85
C ASN A 84 1.88 9.28 -4.40
N GLU A 85 0.74 9.21 -5.10
CA GLU A 85 -0.49 9.87 -4.69
C GLU A 85 -0.98 9.35 -3.32
N LEU A 86 -0.99 8.03 -3.12
CA LEU A 86 -1.39 7.43 -1.85
C LEU A 86 -0.45 7.82 -0.71
N ILE A 87 0.86 7.89 -0.96
CA ILE A 87 1.85 8.36 0.01
C ILE A 87 1.59 9.82 0.37
N SER A 88 1.35 10.69 -0.61
CA SER A 88 1.03 12.11 -0.38
C SER A 88 -0.22 12.27 0.49
N VAL A 89 -1.30 11.58 0.13
CA VAL A 89 -2.56 11.62 0.90
C VAL A 89 -2.36 11.11 2.32
N CYS A 90 -1.58 10.05 2.53
CA CYS A 90 -1.24 9.59 3.86
C CYS A 90 -0.48 10.65 4.66
N GLY A 91 0.49 11.30 4.04
CA GLY A 91 1.26 12.39 4.64
C GLY A 91 0.39 13.58 5.06
N GLU A 92 -0.51 14.03 4.17
CA GLU A 92 -1.45 15.13 4.42
C GLU A 92 -2.38 14.83 5.61
N ILE A 93 -2.92 13.61 5.68
CA ILE A 93 -3.81 13.19 6.78
C ILE A 93 -3.04 13.19 8.10
N ILE A 94 -1.83 12.63 8.13
CA ILE A 94 -0.99 12.58 9.33
C ILE A 94 -0.65 14.01 9.79
N GLN A 95 -0.23 14.87 8.86
CA GLN A 95 0.10 16.26 9.15
C GLN A 95 -1.10 17.01 9.72
N LYS A 96 -2.29 16.85 9.12
CA LYS A 96 -3.51 17.48 9.61
C LYS A 96 -3.84 17.05 11.04
N GLN A 97 -3.73 15.77 11.34
CA GLN A 97 -3.97 15.24 12.68
C GLN A 97 -2.99 15.82 13.71
N LEU A 98 -1.70 15.93 13.35
CA LEU A 98 -0.68 16.54 14.21
C LEU A 98 -0.97 18.02 14.48
N VAL A 99 -1.28 18.80 13.45
CA VAL A 99 -1.62 20.23 13.60
C VAL A 99 -2.82 20.41 14.52
N THR A 100 -3.88 19.62 14.34
CA THR A 100 -5.05 19.65 15.22
C THR A 100 -4.70 19.31 16.66
N ALA A 101 -3.90 18.25 16.89
CA ALA A 101 -3.48 17.87 18.23
C ALA A 101 -2.67 18.97 18.93
N ILE A 102 -1.74 19.60 18.20
CA ILE A 102 -0.91 20.70 18.73
C ILE A 102 -1.76 21.92 19.08
N ASN A 103 -2.71 22.30 18.22
CA ASN A 103 -3.57 23.45 18.47
C ASN A 103 -4.49 23.22 19.67
N ASN A 104 -5.00 22.00 19.83
CA ASN A 104 -5.84 21.62 20.97
C ASN A 104 -5.03 21.58 22.28
N ALA A 105 -3.75 21.21 22.25
CA ALA A 105 -2.90 21.19 23.44
C ALA A 105 -2.47 22.58 23.93
N LYS A 106 -2.60 23.61 23.09
CA LYS A 106 -2.33 25.01 23.44
C LYS A 106 -3.55 25.75 23.99
N SER A 107 -4.73 25.14 23.90
CA SER A 107 -6.00 25.66 24.42
C SER A 107 -6.23 25.20 25.85
#